data_AF-A0A434CMZ1-F1
#
_entry.id   AF-A0A434CMZ1-F1
#
_cell.length_a   1.000
_cell.length_b   1.000
_cell.length_c   1.000
_cell.angle_alpha   90.00
_cell.angle_beta   90.00
_cell.angle_gamma   90.00
#
_symmetry.space_group_name_H-M   'P 1'
#
loop_
_entity.id
_entity.type
_entity.pdbx_description
1 polymer ?
#
loop_
_entity_poly.entity_id
_entity_poly.type
_entity_poly.pdbx_seq_one_letter_code
_entity_poly.pdbx_strand_id
1 'polypeptide(L)'
;MSDVTSTHSAQSRRVREGTWRDAVLDNGSVVSIALFFLVVCVIFSVATDAFLTSPNLLNILRQSAPLLIVAAAMTFVITTGGIDLSVGSVLALVATLSATLLQLGLPWPAVILAMLALGALLGAIQGYFVAYEGIPAFIVTLAGLSVIRGVALLITGGYSIPIEPGSPFTVLGRAWLLGVPAPALIALAILAIAYIAFNETPFGRYVTGIGANAEAVRRAGVNTRLTTLFV
;
A
#
# COMPACT_ATOMS: atom_id res chain seq x y z
N MET A 1 33.27 -48.10 39.27
CA MET A 1 32.87 -49.34 38.56
C MET A 1 31.55 -49.71 39.20
N SER A 2 30.38 -49.35 38.71
CA SER A 2 29.67 -49.48 37.41
C SER A 2 28.37 -48.64 37.61
N ASP A 3 27.52 -48.23 36.68
CA ASP A 3 27.34 -48.44 35.25
C ASP A 3 26.29 -47.39 34.77
N VAL A 4 26.48 -46.91 33.55
CA VAL A 4 25.45 -46.72 32.51
C VAL A 4 24.32 -45.70 32.75
N THR A 5 24.60 -44.48 32.26
CA THR A 5 23.81 -43.73 31.26
C THR A 5 22.35 -44.17 31.00
N SER A 6 21.37 -43.40 31.50
CA SER A 6 20.02 -43.36 30.96
C SER A 6 19.98 -42.44 29.73
N THR A 7 20.07 -43.05 28.55
CA THR A 7 19.82 -42.40 27.27
C THR A 7 18.35 -41.99 27.16
N HIS A 8 18.04 -40.71 27.36
CA HIS A 8 16.79 -40.14 26.88
C HIS A 8 16.80 -40.17 25.35
N SER A 9 16.10 -41.15 24.78
CA SER A 9 15.86 -41.24 23.34
C SER A 9 15.06 -40.02 22.91
N ALA A 10 15.73 -39.03 22.33
CA ALA A 10 15.11 -37.93 21.61
C ALA A 10 14.38 -38.54 20.40
N GLN A 11 13.09 -38.83 20.57
CA GLN A 11 12.22 -39.17 19.46
C GLN A 11 12.19 -37.98 18.52
N SER A 12 12.81 -38.13 17.35
CA SER A 12 12.69 -37.19 16.25
C SER A 12 11.21 -37.09 15.88
N ARG A 13 10.56 -36.00 16.29
CA ARG A 13 9.17 -35.69 15.93
C ARG A 13 9.14 -35.52 14.41
N ARG A 14 8.82 -36.59 13.67
CA ARG A 14 8.64 -36.53 12.21
C ARG A 14 7.57 -35.48 11.95
N VAL A 15 7.94 -34.39 11.29
CA VAL A 15 7.00 -33.36 10.84
C VAL A 15 6.02 -34.08 9.92
N ARG A 16 4.79 -34.29 10.40
CA ARG A 16 3.73 -34.92 9.63
C ARG A 16 3.45 -33.96 8.46
N GLU A 17 3.66 -34.40 7.23
CA GLU A 17 3.29 -33.60 6.06
C GLU A 17 1.78 -33.33 6.16
N GLY A 18 1.41 -32.05 6.34
CA GLY A 18 0.02 -31.65 6.48
C GLY A 18 -0.76 -32.04 5.23
N THR A 19 -1.90 -32.71 5.41
CA THR A 19 -2.77 -33.02 4.27
C THR A 19 -3.40 -31.72 3.74
N TRP A 20 -3.85 -31.66 2.49
CA TRP A 20 -4.59 -30.51 1.95
C TRP A 20 -5.81 -30.11 2.81
N ARG A 21 -6.41 -31.08 3.52
CA ARG A 21 -7.47 -30.87 4.51
C ARG A 21 -6.99 -30.13 5.75
N ASP A 22 -5.80 -30.45 6.24
CA ASP A 22 -5.18 -29.77 7.37
C ASP A 22 -4.90 -28.31 6.97
N ALA A 23 -4.34 -28.08 5.76
CA ALA A 23 -4.11 -26.73 5.23
C ALA A 23 -5.39 -25.90 5.08
N VAL A 24 -6.50 -26.51 4.67
CA VAL A 24 -7.81 -25.85 4.54
C VAL A 24 -8.43 -25.52 5.89
N LEU A 25 -8.33 -26.43 6.87
CA LEU A 25 -8.84 -26.21 8.23
C LEU A 25 -7.99 -25.17 8.99
N ASP A 26 -6.68 -25.19 8.80
CA ASP A 26 -5.73 -24.24 9.40
C ASP A 26 -5.90 -22.82 8.84
N ASN A 27 -6.44 -22.67 7.62
CA ASN A 27 -6.67 -21.38 6.95
C ASN A 27 -8.15 -21.09 6.69
N GLY A 28 -9.05 -21.56 7.55
CA GLY A 28 -10.50 -21.49 7.34
C GLY A 28 -11.05 -20.09 7.04
N SER A 29 -10.45 -19.02 7.59
CA SER A 29 -10.82 -17.63 7.29
C SER A 29 -10.45 -17.19 5.87
N VAL A 30 -9.28 -17.60 5.37
CA VAL A 30 -8.84 -17.30 4.00
C VAL A 30 -9.70 -18.07 3.01
N VAL A 31 -9.95 -19.35 3.29
CA VAL A 31 -10.78 -20.21 2.44
C VAL A 31 -12.22 -19.70 2.38
N SER A 32 -12.80 -19.26 3.50
CA SER A 32 -14.17 -18.75 3.53
C SER A 32 -14.33 -17.44 2.74
N ILE A 33 -13.38 -16.51 2.86
CA ILE A 33 -13.39 -15.26 2.09
C ILE A 33 -13.19 -15.56 0.59
N ALA A 34 -12.25 -16.44 0.24
CA ALA A 34 -12.01 -16.83 -1.15
C ALA A 34 -13.23 -17.53 -1.76
N LEU A 35 -13.87 -18.43 -1.03
CA LEU A 35 -15.10 -19.10 -1.46
C LEU A 35 -16.24 -18.11 -1.66
N PHE A 36 -16.43 -17.19 -0.71
CA PHE A 36 -17.43 -16.14 -0.83
C PHE A 36 -17.19 -15.27 -2.07
N PHE A 37 -15.94 -14.84 -2.31
CA PHE A 37 -15.56 -14.09 -3.49
C PHE A 37 -15.86 -14.85 -4.80
N LEU A 38 -15.54 -16.14 -4.87
CA LEU A 38 -15.82 -16.98 -6.03
C LEU A 38 -17.33 -17.12 -6.28
N VAL A 39 -18.12 -17.36 -5.22
CA VAL A 39 -19.58 -17.44 -5.31
C VAL A 39 -20.16 -16.14 -5.87
N VAL A 40 -19.72 -14.99 -5.35
CA VAL A 40 -20.14 -13.68 -5.84
C VAL A 40 -19.76 -13.50 -7.33
N CYS A 41 -18.55 -13.90 -7.73
CA CYS A 41 -18.13 -13.83 -9.14
C CYS A 41 -19.01 -14.69 -10.05
N VAL A 42 -19.33 -15.92 -9.65
CA VAL A 42 -20.20 -16.81 -10.42
C VAL A 42 -21.60 -16.21 -10.57
N ILE A 43 -22.18 -15.71 -9.47
CA ILE A 43 -23.49 -15.07 -9.47
C ILE A 43 -23.52 -13.90 -10.45
N PHE A 44 -22.57 -12.97 -10.38
CA PHE A 44 -22.55 -11.83 -11.29
C PHE A 44 -22.22 -12.19 -12.74
N SER A 45 -21.45 -13.26 -12.96
CA SER A 45 -21.16 -13.76 -14.31
C SER A 45 -22.41 -14.27 -15.03
N VAL A 46 -23.36 -14.85 -14.30
CA VAL A 46 -24.63 -15.31 -14.88
C VAL A 46 -25.74 -14.26 -14.82
N ALA A 47 -25.70 -13.35 -13.84
CA ALA A 47 -26.72 -12.34 -13.65
C ALA A 47 -26.51 -11.08 -14.51
N THR A 48 -25.33 -10.88 -15.09
CA THR A 48 -25.00 -9.66 -15.84
C THR A 48 -24.05 -9.95 -17.00
N ASP A 49 -24.53 -9.73 -18.23
CA ASP A 49 -23.75 -9.92 -19.46
C ASP A 49 -22.47 -9.07 -19.49
N ALA A 50 -22.47 -7.92 -18.81
CA ALA A 50 -21.33 -7.01 -18.75
C ALA A 50 -20.21 -7.47 -17.80
N PHE A 51 -20.45 -8.39 -16.87
CA PHE A 51 -19.55 -8.65 -15.75
C PHE A 51 -18.16 -9.15 -16.18
N LEU A 52 -18.08 -10.21 -17.01
CA LEU A 52 -16.81 -10.76 -17.52
C LEU A 52 -16.37 -10.16 -18.85
N THR A 53 -16.91 -9.00 -19.24
CA THR A 53 -16.51 -8.35 -20.50
C THR A 53 -15.16 -7.65 -20.35
N SER A 54 -14.35 -7.66 -21.42
CA SER A 54 -13.05 -6.98 -21.43
C SER A 54 -13.15 -5.50 -21.04
N PRO A 55 -14.13 -4.70 -21.52
CA PRO A 55 -14.29 -3.31 -21.08
C PRO A 55 -14.52 -3.19 -19.57
N ASN A 56 -15.33 -4.06 -18.97
CA ASN A 56 -15.57 -4.04 -17.54
C ASN A 56 -14.31 -4.42 -16.75
N LEU A 57 -13.64 -5.51 -17.13
CA LEU A 57 -12.40 -5.95 -16.47
C LEU A 57 -11.29 -4.89 -16.55
N LEU A 58 -11.12 -4.25 -17.70
CA LEU A 58 -10.15 -3.17 -17.89
C LEU A 58 -10.55 -1.92 -17.08
N ASN A 59 -11.85 -1.64 -16.94
CA ASN A 59 -12.33 -0.53 -16.12
C ASN A 59 -12.14 -0.80 -14.62
N ILE A 60 -12.33 -2.04 -14.16
CA ILE A 60 -11.99 -2.46 -12.79
C ILE A 60 -10.49 -2.25 -12.56
N LEU A 61 -9.65 -2.74 -13.47
CA LEU A 61 -8.19 -2.57 -13.37
C LEU A 61 -7.77 -1.09 -13.30
N ARG A 62 -8.40 -0.23 -14.11
CA ARG A 62 -8.20 1.23 -14.06
C ARG A 62 -8.56 1.82 -12.69
N GLN A 63 -9.70 1.43 -12.13
CA GLN A 63 -10.17 1.94 -10.84
C GLN A 63 -9.34 1.40 -9.66
N SER A 64 -8.83 0.18 -9.77
CA SER A 64 -7.96 -0.42 -8.77
C SER A 64 -6.52 0.11 -8.80
N ALA A 65 -6.10 0.78 -9.87
CA ALA A 65 -4.71 1.24 -10.03
C ALA A 65 -4.21 2.16 -8.89
N PRO A 66 -4.95 3.20 -8.44
CA PRO A 66 -4.51 4.02 -7.31
C PRO A 66 -4.38 3.21 -6.01
N LEU A 67 -5.31 2.26 -5.78
CA LEU A 67 -5.27 1.38 -4.61
C LEU A 67 -4.04 0.46 -4.64
N LEU A 68 -3.66 -0.04 -5.82
CA LEU A 68 -2.48 -0.88 -5.99
C LEU A 68 -1.18 -0.12 -5.67
N ILE A 69 -1.08 1.14 -6.10
CA ILE A 69 0.06 2.03 -5.77
C ILE A 69 0.16 2.21 -4.25
N VAL A 70 -0.97 2.53 -3.61
CA VAL A 70 -1.03 2.71 -2.15
C VAL A 70 -0.66 1.40 -1.43
N ALA A 71 -1.19 0.26 -1.87
CA ALA A 71 -0.89 -1.04 -1.27
C ALA A 71 0.61 -1.41 -1.37
N ALA A 72 1.25 -1.09 -2.50
CA ALA A 72 2.69 -1.27 -2.65
C ALA A 72 3.49 -0.43 -1.64
N ALA A 73 3.11 0.84 -1.42
CA ALA A 73 3.74 1.70 -0.42
C ALA A 73 3.45 1.21 1.02
N MET A 74 2.21 0.85 1.32
CA MET A 74 1.80 0.34 2.64
C MET A 74 2.50 -0.96 3.02
N THR A 75 3.00 -1.73 2.05
CA THR A 75 3.82 -2.91 2.33
C THR A 75 5.07 -2.54 3.12
N PHE A 76 5.73 -1.43 2.81
CA PHE A 76 6.89 -0.95 3.58
C PHE A 76 6.48 -0.52 4.99
N VAL A 77 5.40 0.25 5.11
CA VAL A 77 4.88 0.75 6.41
C VAL A 77 4.52 -0.39 7.35
N ILE A 78 3.78 -1.38 6.87
CA ILE A 78 3.34 -2.51 7.70
C ILE A 78 4.52 -3.41 8.02
N THR A 79 5.45 -3.61 7.07
CA THR A 79 6.63 -4.45 7.30
C THR A 79 7.54 -3.88 8.39
N THR A 80 7.66 -2.55 8.54
CA THR A 80 8.41 -1.95 9.67
C THR A 80 7.66 -2.00 11.01
N GLY A 81 6.44 -2.54 11.05
CA GLY A 81 5.57 -2.54 12.22
C GLY A 81 4.77 -1.26 12.42
N GLY A 82 4.75 -0.37 11.42
CA GLY A 82 3.99 0.88 11.42
C GLY A 82 2.53 0.70 10.99
N ILE A 83 1.75 1.76 11.19
CA ILE A 83 0.38 1.89 10.68
C ILE A 83 0.23 3.29 10.11
N ASP A 84 -0.24 3.42 8.87
CA ASP A 84 -0.64 4.70 8.28
C ASP A 84 -2.13 4.73 7.96
N LEU A 85 -2.87 5.46 8.78
CA LEU A 85 -4.30 5.73 8.57
C LEU A 85 -4.53 6.93 7.64
N SER A 86 -3.56 7.83 7.53
CA SER A 86 -3.70 9.13 6.87
C SER A 86 -3.70 9.06 5.35
N VAL A 87 -3.23 7.96 4.75
CA VAL A 87 -3.00 7.83 3.30
C VAL A 87 -4.21 8.20 2.45
N GLY A 88 -5.42 7.83 2.88
CA GLY A 88 -6.66 8.22 2.18
C GLY A 88 -6.93 9.73 2.25
N SER A 89 -6.63 10.36 3.38
CA SER A 89 -6.74 11.82 3.53
C SER A 89 -5.68 12.55 2.72
N VAL A 90 -4.44 12.03 2.66
CA VAL A 90 -3.37 12.57 1.79
C VAL A 90 -3.81 12.52 0.34
N LEU A 91 -4.33 11.38 -0.12
CA LEU A 91 -4.85 11.24 -1.49
C LEU A 91 -5.97 12.25 -1.78
N ALA A 92 -6.90 12.44 -0.84
CA ALA A 92 -7.99 13.41 -0.98
C ALA A 92 -7.48 14.85 -1.07
N LEU A 93 -6.51 15.23 -0.24
CA LEU A 93 -5.90 16.56 -0.27
C LEU A 93 -5.14 16.80 -1.57
N VAL A 94 -4.31 15.83 -2.00
CA VAL A 94 -3.57 15.90 -3.26
C VAL A 94 -4.52 16.02 -4.45
N ALA A 95 -5.58 15.22 -4.51
CA ALA A 95 -6.57 15.29 -5.58
C ALA A 95 -7.29 16.64 -5.62
N THR A 96 -7.70 17.14 -4.45
CA THR A 96 -8.38 18.44 -4.31
C THR A 96 -7.47 19.58 -4.75
N LEU A 97 -6.25 19.65 -4.22
CA LEU A 97 -5.30 20.71 -4.57
C LEU A 97 -4.89 20.63 -6.03
N SER A 98 -4.75 19.43 -6.61
CA SER A 98 -4.53 19.26 -8.04
C SER A 98 -5.64 19.94 -8.84
N ALA A 99 -6.90 19.64 -8.51
CA ALA A 99 -8.05 20.21 -9.21
C ALA A 99 -8.13 21.74 -9.03
N THR A 100 -7.86 22.25 -7.83
CA THR A 100 -7.82 23.70 -7.55
C THR A 100 -6.73 24.39 -8.36
N LEU A 101 -5.50 23.88 -8.37
CA LEU A 101 -4.39 24.51 -9.09
C LEU A 101 -4.58 24.45 -10.61
N LEU A 102 -5.14 23.36 -11.13
CA LEU A 102 -5.48 23.26 -12.55
C LEU A 102 -6.54 24.29 -12.95
N GLN A 103 -7.57 24.53 -12.12
CA GLN A 103 -8.55 25.59 -12.39
C GLN A 103 -7.96 27.00 -12.31
N LEU A 104 -6.92 27.21 -11.49
CA LEU A 104 -6.15 28.45 -11.49
C LEU A 104 -5.25 28.60 -12.74
N GLY A 105 -5.29 27.65 -13.68
CA GLY A 105 -4.57 27.71 -14.94
C GLY A 105 -3.11 27.27 -14.84
N LEU A 106 -2.69 26.65 -13.73
CA LEU A 106 -1.32 26.13 -13.65
C LEU A 106 -1.12 24.96 -14.62
N PRO A 107 0.05 24.87 -15.28
CA PRO A 107 0.33 23.81 -16.21
C PRO A 107 0.40 22.46 -15.49
N TRP A 108 -0.26 21.45 -16.07
CA TRP A 108 -0.41 20.13 -15.45
C TRP A 108 0.89 19.45 -15.00
N PRO A 109 2.07 19.58 -15.67
CA PRO A 109 3.29 18.98 -15.16
C PRO A 109 3.77 19.62 -13.86
N ALA A 110 3.61 20.94 -13.73
CA ALA A 110 3.97 21.65 -12.49
C ALA A 110 3.07 21.22 -11.33
N VAL A 111 1.77 20.99 -11.60
CA VAL A 111 0.84 20.45 -10.60
C VAL A 111 1.28 19.06 -10.14
N ILE A 112 1.65 18.15 -11.05
CA ILE A 112 2.14 16.82 -10.68
C ILE A 112 3.38 16.91 -9.78
N LEU A 113 4.37 17.71 -10.16
CA LEU A 113 5.60 17.87 -9.37
C LEU A 113 5.31 18.48 -7.99
N ALA A 114 4.46 19.49 -7.91
CA ALA A 114 4.04 20.10 -6.66
C ALA A 114 3.32 19.10 -5.74
N MET A 115 2.48 18.22 -6.30
CA MET A 115 1.76 17.22 -5.53
C MET A 115 2.62 16.06 -5.07
N LEU A 116 3.60 15.64 -5.87
CA LEU A 116 4.62 14.67 -5.44
C LEU A 116 5.45 15.24 -4.27
N ALA A 117 5.85 16.52 -4.37
CA ALA A 117 6.56 17.21 -3.30
C ALA A 117 5.71 17.35 -2.03
N LEU A 118 4.41 17.69 -2.16
CA LEU A 118 3.50 17.79 -1.03
C LEU A 118 3.30 16.43 -0.35
N GLY A 119 3.09 15.35 -1.12
CA GLY A 119 2.98 13.99 -0.59
C GLY A 119 4.23 13.57 0.17
N ALA A 120 5.41 13.81 -0.41
CA ALA A 120 6.69 13.54 0.24
C ALA A 120 6.88 14.37 1.52
N LEU A 121 6.48 15.64 1.52
CA LEU A 121 6.54 16.51 2.69
C LEU A 121 5.64 16.00 3.82
N LEU A 122 4.38 15.67 3.51
CA LEU A 122 3.43 15.14 4.51
C LEU A 122 3.92 13.79 5.08
N GLY A 123 4.44 12.92 4.22
CA GLY A 123 5.09 11.68 4.64
C GLY A 123 6.28 11.95 5.56
N ALA A 124 7.20 12.84 5.18
CA ALA A 124 8.37 13.19 5.98
C ALA A 124 8.01 13.80 7.34
N ILE A 125 6.97 14.65 7.41
CA ILE A 125 6.48 15.21 8.68
C ILE A 125 6.00 14.08 9.59
N GLN A 126 5.18 13.16 9.08
CA GLN A 126 4.68 12.05 9.90
C GLN A 126 5.80 11.08 10.29
N GLY A 127 6.65 10.70 9.33
CA GLY A 127 7.82 9.86 9.56
C GLY A 127 8.80 10.48 10.56
N TYR A 128 8.93 11.81 10.59
CA TYR A 128 9.77 12.50 11.58
C TYR A 128 9.28 12.26 13.01
N PHE A 129 7.99 12.48 13.27
CA PHE A 129 7.39 12.25 14.59
C PHE A 129 7.46 10.78 15.02
N VAL A 130 7.35 9.85 14.07
CA VAL A 130 7.47 8.42 14.35
C VAL A 130 8.92 8.02 14.63
N ALA A 131 9.85 8.43 13.77
CA ALA A 131 11.23 7.95 13.81
C ALA A 131 12.12 8.67 14.84
N TYR A 132 11.93 9.98 15.03
CA TYR A 132 12.80 10.81 15.86
C TYR A 132 12.17 11.13 17.21
N GLU A 133 10.91 11.52 17.24
CA GLU A 133 10.19 11.80 18.48
C GLU A 133 9.67 10.53 19.17
N GLY A 134 9.66 9.39 18.46
CA GLY A 134 9.26 8.09 19.02
C GLY A 134 7.76 7.99 19.33
N ILE A 135 6.94 8.84 18.73
CA ILE A 135 5.49 8.80 18.91
C ILE A 135 4.93 7.59 18.13
N PRO A 136 4.03 6.77 18.71
CA PRO A 136 3.44 5.64 18.00
C PRO A 136 2.80 6.05 16.66
N ALA A 137 3.12 5.32 15.59
CA ALA A 137 2.69 5.64 14.22
C ALA A 137 1.18 5.78 14.06
N PHE A 138 0.40 4.95 14.76
CA PHE A 138 -1.06 5.05 14.79
C PHE A 138 -1.54 6.43 15.28
N ILE A 139 -0.91 7.00 16.32
CA ILE A 139 -1.32 8.30 16.89
C ILE A 139 -0.98 9.42 15.90
N VAL A 140 0.23 9.41 15.35
CA VAL A 140 0.68 10.41 14.38
C VAL A 140 -0.22 10.39 13.15
N THR A 141 -0.51 9.21 12.60
CA THR A 141 -1.27 9.08 11.36
C THR A 141 -2.78 9.21 11.55
N LEU A 142 -3.33 8.94 12.74
CA LEU A 142 -4.72 9.28 13.08
C LEU A 142 -4.92 10.80 13.22
N ALA A 143 -3.97 11.49 13.86
CA ALA A 143 -3.97 12.94 13.94
C ALA A 143 -3.79 13.57 12.55
N GLY A 144 -2.81 13.07 11.78
CA GLY A 144 -2.56 13.45 10.39
C GLY A 144 -3.80 13.24 9.52
N LEU A 145 -4.46 12.08 9.63
CA LEU A 145 -5.74 11.79 8.95
C LEU A 145 -6.74 12.91 9.18
N SER A 146 -6.91 13.36 10.42
CA SER A 146 -7.90 14.36 10.82
C SER A 146 -7.56 15.76 10.30
N VAL A 147 -6.31 16.18 10.48
CA VAL A 147 -5.83 17.50 10.02
C VAL A 147 -5.90 17.59 8.50
N ILE A 148 -5.32 16.62 7.79
CA ILE A 148 -5.22 16.60 6.33
C ILE A 148 -6.62 16.54 5.71
N ARG A 149 -7.52 15.72 6.28
CA ARG A 149 -8.92 15.66 5.83
C ARG A 149 -9.65 16.97 6.08
N GLY A 150 -9.45 17.59 7.24
CA GLY A 150 -10.02 18.91 7.56
C GLY A 150 -9.60 19.97 6.55
N VAL A 151 -8.31 20.02 6.20
CA VAL A 151 -7.79 20.93 5.17
C VAL A 151 -8.42 20.67 3.81
N ALA A 152 -8.51 19.41 3.38
CA ALA A 152 -9.18 19.05 2.12
C ALA A 152 -10.66 19.48 2.11
N LEU A 153 -11.37 19.31 3.22
CA LEU A 153 -12.76 19.74 3.39
C LEU A 153 -12.91 21.26 3.36
N LEU A 154 -11.98 22.01 3.97
CA LEU A 154 -11.99 23.48 3.93
C LEU A 154 -11.79 24.01 2.51
N ILE A 155 -10.94 23.36 1.71
CA ILE A 155 -10.70 23.76 0.31
C ILE A 155 -11.91 23.44 -0.56
N THR A 156 -12.51 22.26 -0.38
CA THR A 156 -13.64 21.79 -1.20
C THR A 156 -14.99 22.36 -0.77
N GLY A 157 -15.14 22.80 0.47
CA GLY A 157 -16.46 23.01 1.09
C GLY A 157 -17.33 21.76 1.12
N GLY A 158 -16.73 20.56 0.99
CA GLY A 158 -17.44 19.29 0.87
C GLY A 158 -17.94 18.94 -0.55
N TYR A 159 -17.67 19.79 -1.55
CA TYR A 159 -18.07 19.56 -2.94
C TYR A 159 -16.92 19.04 -3.80
N SER A 160 -17.26 18.30 -4.87
CA SER A 160 -16.26 17.89 -5.86
C SER A 160 -15.83 19.07 -6.70
N ILE A 161 -14.51 19.21 -6.89
CA ILE A 161 -13.92 20.22 -7.76
C ILE A 161 -13.72 19.59 -9.16
N PRO A 162 -14.51 19.99 -10.18
CA PRO A 162 -14.40 19.38 -11.50
C PRO A 162 -13.11 19.81 -12.20
N ILE A 163 -12.58 18.91 -13.04
CA ILE A 163 -11.48 19.20 -13.95
C ILE A 163 -12.05 19.10 -15.37
N GLU A 164 -11.69 20.04 -16.23
CA GLU A 164 -12.17 20.08 -17.61
C GLU A 164 -11.93 18.74 -18.34
N PRO A 165 -12.98 18.11 -18.88
CA PRO A 165 -12.85 16.90 -19.68
C PRO A 165 -11.98 17.15 -20.92
N GLY A 166 -11.00 16.29 -21.16
CA GLY A 166 -10.11 16.42 -22.32
C GLY A 166 -8.87 17.29 -22.07
N SER A 167 -8.76 17.92 -20.89
CA SER A 167 -7.50 18.52 -20.45
C SER A 167 -6.37 17.48 -20.48
N PRO A 168 -5.12 17.86 -20.81
CA PRO A 168 -4.00 16.92 -20.84
C PRO A 168 -3.83 16.10 -19.55
N PHE A 169 -4.17 16.69 -18.40
CA PHE A 169 -4.21 16.01 -17.10
C PHE A 169 -5.24 14.87 -17.07
N THR A 170 -6.48 15.13 -17.48
CA THR A 170 -7.53 14.10 -17.52
C THR A 170 -7.27 13.05 -18.59
N VAL A 171 -6.61 13.43 -19.69
CA VAL A 171 -6.15 12.48 -20.72
C VAL A 171 -5.13 11.53 -20.12
N LEU A 172 -4.11 12.01 -19.40
CA LEU A 172 -3.14 11.14 -18.73
C LEU A 172 -3.83 10.13 -17.79
N GLY A 173 -4.81 10.59 -17.00
CA GLY A 173 -5.57 9.73 -16.09
C GLY A 173 -6.58 8.78 -16.75
N ARG A 174 -6.90 8.95 -18.04
CA ARG A 174 -7.92 8.17 -18.77
C ARG A 174 -7.41 7.49 -20.03
N ALA A 175 -6.15 7.72 -20.40
CA ALA A 175 -5.54 7.24 -21.62
C ALA A 175 -5.52 5.71 -21.69
N TRP A 176 -5.44 5.23 -22.92
CA TRP A 176 -5.24 3.82 -23.25
C TRP A 176 -3.91 3.69 -23.98
N LEU A 177 -3.09 2.75 -23.55
CA LEU A 177 -1.83 2.39 -24.18
C LEU A 177 -1.87 0.89 -24.47
N LEU A 178 -1.70 0.51 -25.74
CA LEU A 178 -1.68 -0.90 -26.16
C LEU A 178 -2.93 -1.69 -25.71
N GLY A 179 -4.10 -1.04 -25.64
CA GLY A 179 -5.35 -1.66 -25.17
C GLY A 179 -5.50 -1.75 -23.64
N VAL A 180 -4.54 -1.25 -22.87
CA VAL A 180 -4.54 -1.25 -21.40
C VAL A 180 -4.70 0.19 -20.86
N PRO A 181 -5.46 0.41 -19.78
CA PRO A 181 -5.53 1.73 -19.15
C PRO A 181 -4.16 2.24 -18.68
N ALA A 182 -3.82 3.48 -19.03
CA ALA A 182 -2.58 4.11 -18.59
C ALA A 182 -2.39 4.10 -17.05
N PRO A 183 -3.42 4.37 -16.22
CA PRO A 183 -3.27 4.28 -14.77
C PRO A 183 -2.82 2.89 -14.29
N ALA A 184 -3.30 1.82 -14.92
CA ALA A 184 -2.91 0.46 -14.58
C ALA A 184 -1.44 0.19 -14.90
N LEU A 185 -0.95 0.68 -16.04
CA LEU A 185 0.47 0.58 -16.40
C LEU A 185 1.37 1.37 -15.45
N ILE A 186 0.95 2.57 -15.04
CA ILE A 186 1.65 3.35 -14.02
C ILE A 186 1.69 2.58 -12.70
N ALA A 187 0.57 2.01 -12.27
CA ALA A 187 0.53 1.21 -11.04
C ALA A 187 1.45 -0.02 -11.12
N LEU A 188 1.49 -0.72 -12.25
CA LEU A 188 2.41 -1.84 -12.47
C LEU A 188 3.88 -1.40 -12.47
N ALA A 189 4.20 -0.25 -13.06
CA ALA A 189 5.56 0.31 -13.03
C ALA A 189 5.97 0.65 -11.60
N ILE A 190 5.10 1.31 -10.82
CA ILE A 190 5.36 1.60 -9.41
C ILE A 190 5.47 0.32 -8.58
N LEU A 191 4.62 -0.67 -8.83
CA LEU A 191 4.70 -1.98 -8.17
C LEU A 191 6.03 -2.68 -8.48
N ALA A 192 6.51 -2.63 -9.73
CA ALA A 192 7.82 -3.18 -10.10
C ALA A 192 8.97 -2.46 -9.39
N ILE A 193 8.92 -1.12 -9.30
CA ILE A 193 9.90 -0.33 -8.55
C ILE A 193 9.86 -0.71 -7.06
N ALA A 194 8.68 -0.80 -6.47
CA ALA A 194 8.49 -1.21 -5.08
C ALA A 194 9.01 -2.63 -4.84
N TYR A 195 8.72 -3.57 -5.76
CA TYR A 195 9.20 -4.94 -5.69
C TYR A 195 10.73 -5.01 -5.70
N ILE A 196 11.39 -4.30 -6.62
CA ILE A 196 12.86 -4.24 -6.70
C ILE A 196 13.41 -3.60 -5.42
N ALA A 197 12.86 -2.46 -4.98
CA ALA A 197 13.28 -1.78 -3.76
C ALA A 197 13.16 -2.69 -2.53
N PHE A 198 12.08 -3.49 -2.45
CA PHE A 198 11.82 -4.36 -1.31
C PHE A 198 12.64 -5.67 -1.32
N ASN A 199 12.78 -6.33 -2.47
CA ASN A 199 13.41 -7.65 -2.55
C ASN A 199 14.89 -7.59 -2.91
N GLU A 200 15.27 -6.66 -3.79
CA GLU A 200 16.58 -6.67 -4.44
C GLU A 200 17.56 -5.63 -3.86
N THR A 201 17.10 -4.67 -3.05
CA THR A 201 17.96 -3.63 -2.47
C THR A 201 18.22 -3.80 -0.97
N PRO A 202 19.31 -3.22 -0.43
CA PRO A 202 19.56 -3.20 1.02
C PRO A 202 18.44 -2.52 1.81
N PHE A 203 17.74 -1.55 1.22
CA PHE A 203 16.65 -0.84 1.88
C PHE A 203 15.54 -1.80 2.35
N GLY A 204 15.11 -2.73 1.50
CA GLY A 204 14.13 -3.74 1.86
C GLY A 204 14.58 -4.70 2.97
N ARG A 205 15.88 -5.02 3.02
CA ARG A 205 16.47 -5.80 4.13
C ARG A 205 16.45 -5.03 5.45
N TYR A 206 16.68 -3.72 5.40
CA TYR A 206 16.56 -2.87 6.59
C TYR A 206 15.11 -2.75 7.05
N VAL A 207 14.17 -2.58 6.12
CA VAL A 207 12.73 -2.53 6.41
C VAL A 207 12.23 -3.80 7.09
N THR A 208 12.51 -4.97 6.50
CA THR A 208 12.17 -6.28 7.08
C THR A 208 12.88 -6.53 8.41
N GLY A 209 14.16 -6.16 8.50
CA GLY A 209 14.93 -6.29 9.73
C GLY A 209 14.40 -5.40 10.87
N ILE A 210 13.97 -4.18 10.58
CA ILE A 210 13.38 -3.26 11.56
C ILE A 210 12.08 -3.84 12.11
N GLY A 211 11.21 -4.38 11.24
CA GLY A 211 9.98 -5.05 11.65
C GLY A 211 10.20 -6.27 12.54
N ALA A 212 11.28 -7.03 12.30
CA ALA A 212 11.61 -8.19 13.11
C ALA A 212 12.29 -7.82 14.43
N ASN A 213 13.33 -6.98 14.39
CA ASN A 213 14.08 -6.51 15.55
C ASN A 213 14.89 -5.24 15.24
N ALA A 214 14.27 -4.08 15.43
CA ALA A 214 14.91 -2.77 15.22
C ALA A 214 16.20 -2.57 16.04
N GLU A 215 16.28 -3.13 17.26
CA GLU A 215 17.47 -2.99 18.12
C GLU A 215 18.67 -3.74 17.53
N ALA A 216 18.46 -4.95 16.99
CA ALA A 216 19.50 -5.73 16.33
C ALA A 216 20.01 -5.01 15.07
N VAL A 217 19.11 -4.45 14.26
CA VAL A 217 19.46 -3.68 13.07
C VAL A 217 20.27 -2.43 13.42
N ARG A 218 19.90 -1.72 14.50
CA ARG A 218 20.67 -0.58 15.01
C ARG A 218 22.08 -0.99 15.46
N ARG A 219 22.21 -2.11 16.19
CA ARG A 219 23.50 -2.65 16.63
C ARG A 219 24.37 -3.13 15.47
N ALA A 220 23.76 -3.51 14.35
CA ALA A 220 24.46 -3.81 13.10
C ALA A 220 24.93 -2.56 12.33
N GLY A 221 24.75 -1.36 12.89
CA GLY A 221 25.26 -0.09 12.34
C GLY A 221 24.32 0.60 11.34
N VAL A 222 23.10 0.11 11.17
CA VAL A 222 22.10 0.73 10.27
C VAL A 222 21.36 1.85 11.01
N ASN A 223 21.20 3.00 10.35
CA ASN A 223 20.38 4.09 10.88
C ASN A 223 18.89 3.75 10.74
N THR A 224 18.34 3.13 11.79
CA THR A 224 16.94 2.73 11.84
C THR A 224 15.99 3.92 11.77
N ARG A 225 16.33 5.05 12.41
CA ARG A 225 15.50 6.26 12.38
C ARG A 225 15.36 6.82 10.97
N LEU A 226 16.48 6.94 10.25
CA LEU A 226 16.45 7.42 8.87
C LEU A 226 15.67 6.45 7.96
N THR A 227 15.83 5.14 8.16
CA THR A 227 15.08 4.15 7.39
C THR A 227 13.57 4.26 7.66
N THR A 228 13.17 4.41 8.93
CA THR A 228 11.76 4.64 9.31
C THR A 228 11.21 5.97 8.80
N LEU A 229 12.03 7.02 8.65
CA LEU A 229 11.60 8.29 8.05
C LEU A 229 11.25 8.13 6.56
N PHE A 230 11.97 7.27 5.84
CA PHE A 230 11.76 7.01 4.41
C PHE A 230 10.60 6.06 4.10
N VAL A 231 10.07 5.39 5.13
CA VAL A 231 8.94 4.45 5.05
C VAL A 231 7.67 5.18 5.44
#